data_AF-A0A1S4BX11-F1
#
_entry.id   AF-A0A1S4BX11-F1
#
_cell.length_a   1.000
_cell.length_b   1.000
_cell.length_c   1.000
_cell.angle_alpha   90.00
_cell.angle_beta   90.00
_cell.angle_gamma   90.00
#
_symmetry.space_group_name_H-M   'P 1'
#
loop_
_entity.id
_entity.type
_entity.pdbx_description
1 polymer ?
#
loop_
_entity_poly.entity_id
_entity_poly.type
_entity_poly.pdbx_seq_one_letter_code
_entity_poly.pdbx_strand_id
1 'polypeptide(L)'
;MKDQRPLESIIMSALSTFTPPQLSDLTLYFSALYHRHHRRIFSLLSSPTLFSLTLHHLHSLSLHHKSLLIAKHLLFKLAIFTHFMHNNTILPPPSTASMKLRDLDAVLLLLLLCELRQHDPEALDLPPSRWRLVLCQYIAKDALKLSSIRGSNREVIMKFIEMVAKCKNFINAMNDTDGNGGKDRKEVATSVAIVVALPSVEVSGGRGRECVICKEEMKEERDVCKLPCHHLFHWICVLPWLKTRNTCPCCRFQLPSDDVFAEIRRLWEIVVKTSDSAKFVGVV
;
A
#
# COMPACT_ATOMS: atom_id res chain seq x y z
N MET A 1 14.55 0.07 21.39
CA MET A 1 15.09 -0.84 20.36
C MET A 1 13.97 -1.14 19.37
N LYS A 2 13.93 -0.43 18.23
CA LYS A 2 12.93 -0.70 17.17
C LYS A 2 13.30 -2.02 16.53
N ASP A 3 12.40 -2.99 16.61
CA ASP A 3 12.55 -4.33 16.04
C ASP A 3 12.66 -4.22 14.51
N GLN A 4 13.88 -4.03 14.01
CA GLN A 4 14.19 -3.86 12.59
C GLN A 4 14.28 -5.24 11.93
N ARG A 5 13.20 -6.04 12.03
CA ARG A 5 13.11 -7.27 11.24
C ARG A 5 13.25 -6.89 9.76
N PRO A 6 14.18 -7.51 9.00
CA PRO A 6 14.37 -7.18 7.59
C PRO A 6 13.05 -7.44 6.87
N LEU A 7 12.65 -6.50 6.00
CA LEU A 7 11.41 -6.53 5.22
C LEU A 7 11.22 -7.89 4.51
N GLU A 8 12.33 -8.42 4.01
CA GLU A 8 12.47 -9.75 3.43
C GLU A 8 11.94 -10.84 4.35
N SER A 9 12.37 -10.88 5.62
CA SER A 9 11.92 -11.91 6.57
C SER A 9 10.42 -11.84 6.85
N ILE A 10 9.84 -10.64 6.92
CA ILE A 10 8.41 -10.44 7.19
C ILE A 10 7.58 -10.94 6.01
N ILE A 11 7.93 -10.53 4.79
CA ILE A 11 7.20 -10.93 3.60
C ILE A 11 7.40 -12.43 3.34
N MET A 12 8.62 -12.95 3.43
CA MET A 12 8.87 -14.38 3.24
C MET A 12 8.14 -15.25 4.28
N SER A 13 8.07 -14.82 5.53
CA SER A 13 7.29 -15.51 6.58
C SER A 13 5.77 -15.37 6.38
N ALA A 14 5.29 -14.31 5.74
CA ALA A 14 3.90 -14.23 5.33
C ALA A 14 3.61 -15.14 4.12
N LEU A 15 4.55 -15.25 3.18
CA LEU A 15 4.41 -16.12 2.01
C LEU A 15 4.48 -17.61 2.36
N SER A 16 5.12 -17.99 3.47
CA SER A 16 5.19 -19.39 3.91
C SER A 16 3.84 -19.94 4.38
N THR A 17 2.83 -19.10 4.63
CA THR A 17 1.47 -19.58 4.92
C THR A 17 0.69 -19.99 3.68
N PHE A 18 1.23 -19.71 2.48
CA PHE A 18 0.55 -20.00 1.24
C PHE A 18 0.81 -21.41 0.74
N THR A 19 -0.24 -22.00 0.18
CA THR A 19 -0.18 -23.26 -0.55
C THR A 19 0.57 -23.06 -1.89
N PRO A 20 1.16 -24.12 -2.47
CA PRO A 20 1.83 -24.05 -3.77
C PRO A 20 1.02 -23.39 -4.91
N PRO A 21 -0.29 -23.65 -5.10
CA PRO A 21 -1.07 -22.96 -6.14
C PRO A 21 -1.22 -21.45 -5.86
N GLN A 22 -1.46 -21.04 -4.62
CA GLN A 22 -1.51 -19.62 -4.24
C GLN A 22 -0.19 -18.90 -4.54
N LEU A 23 0.95 -19.55 -4.28
CA LEU A 23 2.26 -18.98 -4.57
C LEU A 23 2.49 -18.81 -6.09
N SER A 24 2.00 -19.76 -6.90
CA SER A 24 2.05 -19.68 -8.35
C SER A 24 1.20 -18.52 -8.89
N ASP A 25 -0.04 -18.39 -8.42
CA ASP A 25 -0.94 -17.31 -8.83
C ASP A 25 -0.39 -15.94 -8.45
N LEU A 26 0.17 -15.81 -7.25
CA LEU A 26 0.84 -14.60 -6.80
C LEU A 26 2.07 -14.26 -7.66
N THR A 27 2.86 -15.27 -8.01
CA THR A 27 4.04 -15.08 -8.86
C THR A 27 3.64 -14.63 -10.26
N LEU A 28 2.63 -15.26 -10.86
CA LEU A 28 2.08 -14.86 -12.16
C LEU A 28 1.56 -13.42 -12.11
N TYR A 29 0.88 -13.05 -11.02
CA TYR A 29 0.40 -11.70 -10.81
C TYR A 29 1.54 -10.68 -10.73
N PHE A 30 2.55 -10.92 -9.88
CA PHE A 30 3.69 -10.04 -9.74
C PHE A 30 4.52 -9.94 -11.02
N SER A 31 4.64 -11.04 -11.77
CA SER A 31 5.26 -11.05 -13.09
C SER A 31 4.48 -10.18 -14.08
N ALA A 32 3.16 -10.35 -14.18
CA ALA A 32 2.32 -9.51 -15.03
C ALA A 32 2.41 -8.02 -14.65
N LEU A 33 2.46 -7.72 -13.36
CA LEU A 33 2.62 -6.37 -12.83
C LEU A 33 3.97 -5.76 -13.20
N TYR A 34 5.05 -6.52 -13.06
CA TYR A 34 6.40 -6.13 -13.45
C TYR A 34 6.46 -5.86 -14.96
N HIS A 35 5.92 -6.76 -15.78
CA HIS A 35 5.87 -6.58 -17.24
C HIS A 35 5.04 -5.35 -17.64
N ARG A 36 3.92 -5.08 -16.97
CA ARG A 36 3.12 -3.88 -17.20
C ARG A 36 3.92 -2.61 -16.91
N HIS A 37 4.66 -2.59 -15.80
CA HIS A 37 5.55 -1.48 -15.44
C HIS A 37 6.64 -1.30 -16.48
N HIS A 38 7.35 -2.36 -16.87
CA HIS A 38 8.39 -2.28 -17.90
C HIS A 38 7.84 -1.80 -19.24
N ARG A 39 6.72 -2.34 -19.71
CA ARG A 39 6.06 -1.88 -20.95
C ARG A 39 5.73 -0.40 -20.89
N ARG A 40 5.25 0.09 -19.74
CA ARG A 40 4.93 1.50 -19.56
C ARG A 40 6.17 2.38 -19.61
N ILE A 41 7.25 1.97 -18.95
CA ILE A 41 8.51 2.71 -18.97
C ILE A 41 9.11 2.71 -20.38
N PHE A 42 9.11 1.58 -21.08
CA PHE A 42 9.53 1.52 -22.49
C PHE A 42 8.71 2.47 -23.37
N SER A 43 7.39 2.51 -23.19
CA SER A 43 6.51 3.45 -23.91
C SER A 43 6.81 4.92 -23.57
N LEU A 44 7.23 5.20 -22.34
CA LEU A 44 7.60 6.55 -21.90
C LEU A 44 8.95 6.99 -22.47
N LEU A 45 9.93 6.09 -22.52
CA LEU A 45 11.28 6.38 -23.00
C LEU A 45 11.40 6.38 -24.54
N SER A 46 10.54 5.63 -25.23
CA SER A 46 10.49 5.60 -26.70
C SER A 46 10.00 6.91 -27.29
N SER A 47 9.14 7.65 -26.58
CA SER A 47 8.61 8.94 -27.00
C SER A 47 9.32 10.11 -26.30
N PRO A 48 10.13 10.91 -27.03
CA PRO A 48 10.83 12.05 -26.43
C PRO A 48 9.90 13.11 -25.83
N THR A 49 8.72 13.30 -26.42
CA THR A 49 7.72 14.28 -25.97
C THR A 49 7.08 13.85 -24.66
N LEU A 50 6.67 12.57 -24.54
CA LEU A 50 6.10 12.03 -23.31
C LEU A 50 7.11 12.03 -22.16
N PHE A 51 8.37 11.67 -22.45
CA PHE A 51 9.46 11.76 -21.47
C PHE A 51 9.63 13.19 -20.96
N SER A 52 9.74 14.16 -21.87
CA SER A 52 9.97 15.56 -21.52
C SER A 52 8.80 16.15 -20.72
N LEU A 53 7.57 15.85 -21.11
CA LEU A 53 6.36 16.27 -20.38
C LEU A 53 6.30 15.67 -18.98
N THR A 54 6.62 14.38 -18.85
CA THR A 54 6.63 13.70 -17.54
C THR A 54 7.74 14.24 -16.65
N LEU A 55 8.93 14.49 -17.21
CA LEU A 55 10.05 15.06 -16.48
C LEU A 55 9.76 16.49 -16.02
N HIS A 56 9.20 17.33 -16.88
CA HIS A 56 8.78 18.67 -16.52
C HIS A 56 7.71 18.64 -15.42
N HIS A 57 6.72 17.75 -15.55
CA HIS A 57 5.72 17.55 -14.51
C HIS A 57 6.37 17.14 -13.18
N LEU A 58 7.28 16.17 -13.20
CA LEU A 58 8.00 15.73 -12.02
C LEU A 58 8.81 16.88 -11.38
N HIS A 59 9.46 17.71 -12.18
CA HIS A 59 10.24 18.86 -11.68
C HIS A 59 9.34 19.95 -11.08
N SER A 60 8.14 20.15 -11.62
CA SER A 60 7.15 21.11 -11.09
C SER A 60 6.54 20.71 -9.75
N LEU A 61 6.64 19.43 -9.36
CA LEU A 61 6.09 18.94 -8.10
C LEU A 61 7.02 19.23 -6.91
N SER A 62 6.43 19.66 -5.80
CA SER A 62 7.14 19.79 -4.53
C SER A 62 7.59 18.43 -3.99
N LEU A 63 8.55 18.45 -3.06
CA LEU A 63 9.08 17.24 -2.43
C LEU A 63 7.98 16.40 -1.77
N HIS A 64 7.05 17.06 -1.08
CA HIS A 64 5.88 16.42 -0.46
C HIS A 64 4.96 15.75 -1.49
N HIS A 65 4.76 16.33 -2.67
CA HIS A 65 3.94 15.70 -3.70
C HIS A 65 4.65 14.49 -4.33
N LYS A 66 5.97 14.54 -4.48
CA LYS A 66 6.77 13.38 -4.92
C LYS A 66 6.70 12.23 -3.92
N SER A 67 6.77 12.53 -2.62
CA SER A 67 6.60 11.50 -1.57
C SER A 67 5.19 10.93 -1.54
N LEU A 68 4.15 11.76 -1.71
CA LEU A 68 2.76 11.32 -1.81
C LEU A 68 2.52 10.40 -3.02
N LEU A 69 3.15 10.69 -4.16
CA LEU A 69 3.09 9.87 -5.36
C LEU A 69 3.67 8.47 -5.12
N ILE A 70 4.86 8.38 -4.50
CA ILE A 70 5.47 7.10 -4.10
C ILE A 70 4.60 6.38 -3.06
N ALA A 71 4.04 7.13 -2.09
CA ALA A 71 3.15 6.57 -1.09
C ALA A 71 1.88 5.96 -1.71
N LYS A 72 1.22 6.66 -2.64
CA LYS A 72 0.06 6.12 -3.36
C LYS A 72 0.40 4.87 -4.16
N HIS A 73 1.58 4.83 -4.79
CA HIS A 73 2.04 3.64 -5.48
C HIS A 73 2.24 2.47 -4.52
N LEU A 74 2.96 2.69 -3.41
CA LEU A 74 3.17 1.67 -2.38
C LEU A 74 1.84 1.17 -1.79
N LEU A 75 0.92 2.08 -1.47
CA LEU A 75 -0.41 1.77 -0.97
C LEU A 75 -1.15 0.85 -1.94
N PHE A 76 -1.18 1.19 -3.23
CA PHE A 76 -1.82 0.37 -4.25
C PHE A 76 -1.23 -1.06 -4.27
N LYS A 77 0.09 -1.20 -4.18
CA LYS A 77 0.76 -2.51 -4.16
C LYS A 77 0.47 -3.30 -2.89
N LEU A 78 0.54 -2.66 -1.72
CA LEU A 78 0.25 -3.30 -0.43
C LEU A 78 -1.23 -3.69 -0.32
N ALA A 79 -2.15 -2.86 -0.81
CA ALA A 79 -3.58 -3.14 -0.79
C ALA A 79 -3.91 -4.41 -1.59
N ILE A 80 -3.31 -4.57 -2.77
CA ILE A 80 -3.48 -5.79 -3.57
C ILE A 80 -2.86 -7.00 -2.87
N PHE A 81 -1.64 -6.87 -2.36
CA PHE A 81 -0.96 -7.97 -1.66
C PHE A 81 -1.77 -8.43 -0.44
N THR A 82 -2.21 -7.50 0.41
CA THR A 82 -3.04 -7.82 1.57
C THR A 82 -4.40 -8.40 1.20
N HIS A 83 -5.04 -7.93 0.12
CA HIS A 83 -6.29 -8.50 -0.38
C HIS A 83 -6.09 -9.96 -0.83
N PHE A 84 -5.02 -10.24 -1.58
CA PHE A 84 -4.66 -11.59 -1.97
C PHE A 84 -4.45 -12.51 -0.75
N MET A 85 -3.75 -12.03 0.28
CA MET A 85 -3.54 -12.77 1.53
C MET A 85 -4.85 -13.19 2.23
N HIS A 86 -5.92 -12.39 2.14
CA HIS A 86 -7.17 -12.65 2.86
C HIS A 86 -8.20 -13.42 2.03
N ASN A 87 -8.32 -13.10 0.74
CA ASN A 87 -9.41 -13.59 -0.09
C ASN A 87 -8.97 -14.59 -1.16
N ASN A 88 -7.66 -14.79 -1.35
CA ASN A 88 -7.10 -15.58 -2.46
C ASN A 88 -7.61 -15.15 -3.85
N THR A 89 -8.10 -13.92 -3.96
CA THR A 89 -8.60 -13.34 -5.20
C THR A 89 -7.73 -12.15 -5.57
N ILE A 90 -7.53 -11.95 -6.87
CA ILE A 90 -6.85 -10.79 -7.43
C ILE A 90 -7.93 -9.84 -7.95
N LEU A 91 -8.72 -9.28 -7.03
CA LEU A 91 -9.66 -8.21 -7.38
C LEU A 91 -9.18 -6.91 -6.72
N PRO A 92 -9.12 -5.78 -7.44
CA PRO A 92 -8.81 -4.51 -6.81
C PRO A 92 -9.86 -4.23 -5.72
N PRO A 93 -9.45 -3.81 -4.51
CA PRO A 93 -10.42 -3.40 -3.49
C PRO A 93 -11.30 -2.27 -4.05
N PRO A 94 -12.62 -2.31 -3.82
CA PRO A 94 -13.60 -1.44 -4.49
C PRO A 94 -13.47 0.05 -4.14
N SER A 95 -12.64 0.42 -3.16
CA SER A 95 -12.47 1.79 -2.74
C SER A 95 -11.03 2.04 -2.29
N THR A 96 -10.38 2.95 -3.02
CA THR A 96 -9.10 3.65 -2.77
C THR A 96 -7.98 3.33 -3.78
N ALA A 97 -7.43 4.39 -4.38
CA ALA A 97 -6.17 4.41 -5.14
C ALA A 97 -6.15 3.93 -6.61
N SER A 98 -7.15 4.28 -7.44
CA SER A 98 -6.88 4.39 -8.88
C SER A 98 -5.99 5.60 -9.14
N MET A 99 -4.71 5.38 -9.43
CA MET A 99 -3.76 6.45 -9.71
C MET A 99 -3.89 6.89 -11.17
N LYS A 100 -3.92 8.21 -11.42
CA LYS A 100 -3.99 8.75 -12.79
C LYS A 100 -2.80 8.26 -13.59
N LEU A 101 -2.99 8.05 -14.90
CA LEU A 101 -1.94 7.54 -15.77
C LEU A 101 -0.68 8.42 -15.78
N ARG A 102 -0.86 9.75 -15.76
CA ARG A 102 0.22 10.73 -15.66
C ARG A 102 1.01 10.61 -14.36
N ASP A 103 0.30 10.42 -13.24
CA ASP A 103 0.90 10.23 -11.92
C ASP A 103 1.67 8.90 -11.87
N LEU A 104 1.17 7.87 -12.55
CA LEU A 104 1.86 6.59 -12.70
C LEU A 104 3.15 6.73 -13.49
N ASP A 105 3.12 7.43 -14.63
CA ASP A 105 4.32 7.70 -15.42
C ASP A 105 5.36 8.49 -14.62
N ALA A 106 4.92 9.50 -13.85
CA ALA A 106 5.78 10.29 -12.99
C ALA A 106 6.42 9.45 -11.88
N VAL A 107 5.65 8.58 -11.21
CA VAL A 107 6.19 7.67 -10.19
C VAL A 107 7.19 6.69 -10.78
N LEU A 108 6.85 6.06 -11.91
CA LEU A 108 7.73 5.08 -12.53
C LEU A 108 9.04 5.71 -13.00
N LEU A 109 8.97 6.91 -13.57
CA LEU A 109 10.17 7.66 -13.94
C LEU A 109 10.98 8.05 -12.69
N LEU A 110 10.34 8.50 -11.61
CA LEU A 110 11.01 8.85 -10.38
C LEU A 110 11.73 7.64 -9.75
N LEU A 111 11.06 6.50 -9.66
CA LEU A 111 11.66 5.26 -9.15
C LEU A 111 12.84 4.82 -10.01
N LEU A 112 12.70 4.90 -11.33
CA LEU A 112 13.78 4.56 -12.26
C LEU A 112 15.00 5.51 -12.12
N LEU A 113 14.77 6.81 -11.96
CA LEU A 113 15.85 7.78 -11.72
C LEU A 113 16.56 7.49 -10.38
N CYS A 114 15.82 7.11 -9.35
CA CYS A 114 16.40 6.68 -8.08
C CYS A 114 17.24 5.40 -8.23
N GLU A 115 16.77 4.42 -9.00
CA GLU A 115 17.52 3.18 -9.27
C GLU A 115 18.79 3.44 -10.06
N LEU A 116 18.72 4.30 -11.08
CA LEU A 116 19.89 4.70 -11.85
C LEU A 116 20.92 5.36 -10.93
N ARG A 117 20.51 6.31 -10.08
CA ARG A 117 21.39 6.98 -9.11
C ARG A 117 22.09 6.01 -8.15
N GLN A 118 21.41 4.93 -7.76
CA GLN A 118 22.00 3.91 -6.88
C GLN A 118 23.07 3.07 -7.57
N HIS A 119 22.92 2.80 -8.88
CA HIS A 119 23.85 1.98 -9.65
C HIS A 119 25.00 2.79 -10.28
N ASP A 120 24.70 4.02 -10.69
CA ASP A 120 25.61 4.92 -11.35
C ASP A 120 25.32 6.36 -10.86
N PRO A 121 26.03 6.83 -9.81
CA PRO A 121 25.76 8.13 -9.22
C PRO A 121 26.08 9.29 -10.18
N GLU A 122 27.05 9.12 -11.09
CA GLU A 122 27.51 10.15 -12.04
C GLU A 122 26.58 10.27 -13.26
N ALA A 123 25.79 9.24 -13.56
CA ALA A 123 24.86 9.22 -14.70
C ALA A 123 23.87 10.40 -14.74
N LEU A 124 23.48 10.93 -13.58
CA LEU A 124 22.51 12.02 -13.47
C LEU A 124 23.14 13.42 -13.44
N ASP A 125 24.47 13.52 -13.40
CA ASP A 125 25.19 14.79 -13.53
C ASP A 125 25.23 15.28 -14.98
N LEU A 126 24.93 14.38 -15.93
CA LEU A 126 24.69 14.72 -17.33
C LEU A 126 23.46 15.64 -17.49
N PRO A 127 23.39 16.46 -18.56
CA PRO A 127 22.22 17.28 -18.81
C PRO A 127 20.96 16.42 -19.02
N PRO A 128 19.75 16.91 -18.63
CA PRO A 128 18.50 16.18 -18.74
C PRO A 128 18.17 15.64 -20.15
N SER A 129 18.74 16.25 -21.19
CA SER A 129 18.64 15.80 -22.58
C SER A 129 19.25 14.40 -22.81
N ARG A 130 20.27 14.03 -22.02
CA ARG A 130 20.94 12.72 -22.10
C ARG A 130 20.32 11.67 -21.19
N TRP A 131 19.56 12.07 -20.16
CA TRP A 131 18.94 11.15 -19.21
C TRP A 131 18.10 10.09 -19.90
N ARG A 132 17.31 10.46 -20.93
CA ARG A 132 16.50 9.50 -21.69
C ARG A 132 17.34 8.36 -22.29
N LEU A 133 18.49 8.67 -22.89
CA LEU A 133 19.37 7.67 -23.51
C LEU A 133 20.00 6.76 -22.46
N VAL A 134 20.46 7.32 -21.35
CA VAL A 134 21.06 6.56 -20.24
C VAL A 134 20.02 5.61 -19.63
N LEU A 135 18.80 6.09 -19.39
CA LEU A 135 17.69 5.28 -18.88
C LEU A 135 17.31 4.16 -19.85
N CYS A 136 17.28 4.42 -21.17
CA CYS A 136 17.06 3.39 -22.18
C CYS A 136 18.12 2.27 -22.10
N GLN A 137 19.40 2.64 -21.98
CA GLN A 137 20.49 1.67 -21.87
C GLN A 137 20.41 0.87 -20.57
N TYR A 138 20.07 1.51 -19.46
CA TYR A 138 19.89 0.85 -18.16
C TYR A 138 18.77 -0.19 -18.22
N ILE A 139 17.59 0.16 -18.72
CA ILE A 139 16.45 -0.77 -18.79
C ILE A 139 16.70 -1.89 -19.79
N ALA A 140 17.36 -1.63 -20.91
CA ALA A 140 17.73 -2.68 -21.86
C ALA A 140 18.62 -3.74 -21.17
N LYS A 141 19.59 -3.30 -20.37
CA LYS A 141 20.45 -4.20 -19.57
C LYS A 141 19.64 -4.95 -18.50
N ASP A 142 18.72 -4.29 -17.79
CA ASP A 142 17.89 -4.94 -16.76
C ASP A 142 16.92 -5.98 -17.37
N ALA A 143 16.30 -5.67 -18.50
CA ALA A 143 15.40 -6.58 -19.21
C ALA A 143 16.12 -7.86 -19.66
N LEU A 144 17.37 -7.74 -20.13
CA LEU A 144 18.20 -8.88 -20.53
C LEU A 144 18.53 -9.81 -19.35
N LYS A 145 18.78 -9.26 -18.16
CA LYS A 145 18.97 -10.05 -16.93
C LYS A 145 17.76 -10.91 -16.60
N LEU A 146 16.55 -10.37 -16.82
CA LEU A 146 15.31 -11.09 -16.55
C LEU A 146 14.97 -12.12 -17.64
N SER A 147 15.26 -11.85 -18.90
CA SER A 147 14.99 -12.84 -19.98
C SER A 147 15.94 -14.03 -19.94
N SER A 148 17.15 -13.85 -19.41
CA SER A 148 18.16 -14.91 -19.37
C SER A 148 17.92 -15.95 -18.28
N ILE A 149 16.98 -15.68 -17.36
CA ILE A 149 16.58 -16.61 -16.31
C ILE A 149 15.07 -16.80 -16.47
N ARG A 150 14.62 -18.03 -16.73
CA ARG A 150 13.21 -18.38 -16.62
C ARG A 150 12.82 -18.11 -15.16
N GLY A 151 12.31 -16.90 -14.89
CA GLY A 151 12.30 -16.30 -13.55
C GLY A 151 11.73 -17.26 -12.53
N SER A 152 12.58 -17.75 -11.63
CA SER A 152 12.12 -18.58 -10.52
C SER A 152 11.14 -17.76 -9.68
N ASN A 153 10.11 -18.40 -9.10
CA ASN A 153 9.13 -17.73 -8.23
C ASN A 153 9.82 -16.82 -7.20
N ARG A 154 10.99 -17.25 -6.70
CA ARG A 154 11.84 -16.49 -5.78
C ARG A 154 12.28 -15.13 -6.33
N GLU A 155 12.69 -15.03 -7.59
CA GLU A 155 13.21 -13.78 -8.16
C GLU A 155 12.11 -12.73 -8.33
N VAL A 156 10.93 -13.16 -8.79
CA VAL A 156 9.77 -12.28 -8.94
C VAL A 156 9.33 -11.73 -7.58
N ILE A 157 9.32 -12.58 -6.56
CA ILE A 157 9.02 -12.19 -5.18
C ILE A 157 10.08 -11.22 -4.66
N MET A 158 11.37 -11.48 -4.88
CA MET A 158 12.44 -10.58 -4.43
C MET A 158 12.34 -9.19 -5.07
N LYS A 159 12.01 -9.09 -6.37
CA LYS A 159 11.77 -7.81 -7.04
C LYS A 159 10.59 -7.05 -6.43
N PHE A 160 9.52 -7.75 -6.05
CA PHE A 160 8.40 -7.13 -5.33
C PHE A 160 8.83 -6.62 -3.96
N ILE A 161 9.57 -7.42 -3.19
CA ILE A 161 10.09 -7.04 -1.86
C ILE A 161 11.00 -5.82 -1.98
N GLU A 162 11.91 -5.79 -2.96
CA GLU A 162 12.81 -4.67 -3.22
C GLU A 162 12.04 -3.38 -3.55
N MET A 163 11.01 -3.47 -4.39
CA MET A 163 10.13 -2.31 -4.71
C MET A 163 9.43 -1.78 -3.45
N VAL A 164 8.86 -2.67 -2.62
CA VAL A 164 8.22 -2.29 -1.35
C VAL A 164 9.23 -1.64 -0.41
N ALA A 165 10.44 -2.20 -0.30
CA ALA A 165 11.53 -1.69 0.53
C ALA A 165 11.95 -0.28 0.11
N LYS A 166 12.20 -0.09 -1.19
CA LYS A 166 12.58 1.20 -1.77
C LYS A 166 11.54 2.27 -1.47
N CYS A 167 10.26 1.99 -1.75
CA CYS A 167 9.19 2.96 -1.51
C CYS A 167 9.05 3.29 -0.01
N LYS A 168 9.13 2.28 0.87
CA LYS A 168 9.03 2.47 2.32
C LYS A 168 10.19 3.28 2.88
N ASN A 169 11.42 2.99 2.46
CA ASN A 169 12.61 3.73 2.88
C ASN A 169 12.54 5.19 2.44
N PHE A 170 12.06 5.45 1.22
CA PHE A 170 11.85 6.81 0.73
C PHE A 170 10.84 7.58 1.60
N ILE A 171 9.70 6.97 1.92
CA ILE A 171 8.66 7.59 2.76
C ILE A 171 9.19 7.88 4.17
N ASN A 172 9.95 6.95 4.76
CA ASN A 172 10.53 7.15 6.08
C ASN A 172 11.54 8.31 6.10
N ALA A 173 12.45 8.35 5.13
CA ALA A 173 13.44 9.41 5.02
C ALA A 173 12.80 10.81 4.90
N MET A 174 11.67 10.91 4.20
CA MET A 174 10.93 12.17 4.07
C MET A 174 10.16 12.57 5.34
N ASN A 175 9.74 11.60 6.15
CA ASN A 175 9.08 11.88 7.43
C ASN A 175 10.10 12.30 8.51
N ASP A 176 11.35 11.85 8.41
CA ASP A 176 12.42 12.22 9.35
C ASP A 176 12.93 13.66 9.15
N THR A 177 12.76 14.25 7.96
CA THR A 177 13.13 15.66 7.68
C THR A 177 12.16 16.68 8.26
N ASP A 178 10.93 16.29 8.63
CA ASP A 178 9.95 17.13 9.34
C ASP A 178 10.18 17.08 10.87
N GLY A 179 11.42 17.35 11.26
CA GLY A 179 11.86 17.48 12.64
C GLY A 179 11.28 18.73 13.31
N ASN A 180 9.97 18.74 13.60
CA ASN A 180 9.42 19.54 14.68
C ASN A 180 8.55 18.67 15.59
N GLY A 181 8.92 18.68 16.86
CA GLY A 181 8.28 17.92 17.93
C GLY A 181 6.82 18.34 18.11
N GLY A 182 5.94 17.36 17.99
CA GLY A 182 4.53 17.49 18.37
C GLY A 182 3.96 16.09 18.44
N LYS A 183 3.89 15.53 19.64
CA LYS A 183 3.21 14.27 19.95
C LYS A 183 1.68 14.43 19.88
N ASP A 184 1.18 15.22 18.94
CA ASP A 184 -0.22 15.16 18.55
C ASP A 184 -0.30 14.08 17.48
N ARG A 185 -0.63 12.85 17.93
CA ARG A 185 -1.19 11.84 17.02
C ARG A 185 -2.45 12.47 16.43
N LYS A 186 -2.30 13.14 15.29
CA LYS A 186 -3.42 13.68 14.53
C LYS A 186 -4.43 12.55 14.38
N GLU A 187 -5.61 12.71 14.97
CA GLU A 187 -6.61 11.65 14.95
C GLU A 187 -6.98 11.39 13.49
N VAL A 188 -6.89 10.12 13.08
CA VAL A 188 -7.09 9.72 11.69
C VAL A 188 -8.54 9.26 11.54
N ALA A 189 -9.30 9.95 10.70
CA ALA A 189 -10.69 9.61 10.41
C ALA A 189 -10.82 8.30 9.59
N THR A 190 -11.97 7.65 9.71
CA THR A 190 -12.33 6.52 8.84
C THR A 190 -12.63 7.01 7.44
N SER A 191 -12.30 6.21 6.42
CA SER A 191 -12.68 6.51 5.03
C SER A 191 -14.19 6.62 4.90
N VAL A 192 -14.66 7.65 4.17
CA VAL A 192 -16.10 7.88 3.95
C VAL A 192 -16.74 6.68 3.27
N ALA A 193 -16.05 6.07 2.31
CA ALA A 193 -16.54 4.88 1.60
C ALA A 193 -16.79 3.71 2.55
N ILE A 194 -15.92 3.52 3.55
CA ILE A 194 -16.09 2.48 4.56
C ILE A 194 -17.28 2.78 5.45
N VAL A 195 -17.42 4.02 5.92
CA VAL A 195 -18.55 4.43 6.77
C VAL A 195 -19.88 4.16 6.07
N VAL A 196 -20.01 4.57 4.80
CA VAL A 196 -21.24 4.38 4.01
C VAL A 196 -21.54 2.90 3.75
N ALA A 197 -20.52 2.04 3.67
CA ALA A 197 -20.68 0.61 3.44
C ALA A 197 -21.01 -0.19 4.73
N LEU A 198 -21.07 0.44 5.90
CA LEU A 198 -21.37 -0.27 7.15
C LEU A 198 -22.82 -0.80 7.15
N PRO A 199 -23.02 -2.08 7.49
CA PRO A 199 -24.35 -2.67 7.52
C PRO A 199 -25.18 -2.08 8.66
N SER A 200 -26.42 -1.71 8.33
CA SER A 200 -27.47 -1.43 9.31
C SER A 200 -28.11 -2.75 9.71
N VAL A 201 -28.20 -3.01 11.01
CA VAL A 201 -28.68 -4.28 11.55
C VAL A 201 -29.85 -4.05 12.50
N GLU A 202 -30.79 -4.99 12.51
CA GLU A 202 -31.85 -5.03 13.51
C GLU A 202 -31.40 -5.94 14.67
N VAL A 203 -31.60 -5.49 15.90
CA VAL A 203 -31.19 -6.25 17.11
C VAL A 203 -32.34 -7.17 17.52
N SER A 204 -32.53 -8.30 16.84
CA SER A 204 -33.59 -9.24 17.24
C SER A 204 -33.27 -9.98 18.53
N GLY A 205 -34.19 -9.94 19.50
CA GLY A 205 -34.28 -10.91 20.58
C GLY A 205 -33.90 -10.40 21.98
N GLY A 206 -34.90 -9.86 22.69
CA GLY A 206 -35.18 -10.04 24.13
C GLY A 206 -34.17 -9.54 25.19
N ARG A 207 -32.93 -9.21 24.82
CA ARG A 207 -31.97 -8.49 25.66
C ARG A 207 -31.29 -7.45 24.78
N GLY A 208 -31.81 -6.23 24.80
CA GLY A 208 -31.23 -5.09 24.09
C GLY A 208 -29.73 -5.03 24.36
N ARG A 209 -28.92 -4.91 23.31
CA ARG A 209 -27.48 -4.69 23.49
C ARG A 209 -27.28 -3.22 23.84
N GLU A 210 -26.54 -2.94 24.90
CA GLU A 210 -26.25 -1.57 25.32
C GLU A 210 -25.20 -0.92 24.39
N CYS A 211 -25.46 0.30 23.94
CA CYS A 211 -24.47 1.08 23.19
C CYS A 211 -23.42 1.64 24.15
N VAL A 212 -22.16 1.23 24.01
CA VAL A 212 -21.08 1.66 24.93
C VAL A 212 -20.73 3.16 24.87
N ILE A 213 -21.27 3.90 23.90
CA ILE A 213 -21.02 5.34 23.73
C ILE A 213 -22.02 6.16 24.58
N CYS A 214 -23.33 5.92 24.41
CA CYS A 214 -24.36 6.62 25.17
C CYS A 214 -24.84 5.88 26.42
N LYS A 215 -24.49 4.59 26.57
CA LYS A 215 -24.94 3.69 27.64
C LYS A 215 -26.46 3.44 27.65
N GLU A 216 -27.07 3.50 26.48
CA GLU A 216 -28.51 3.25 26.29
C GLU A 216 -28.73 1.94 25.53
N GLU A 217 -29.86 1.29 25.77
CA GLU A 217 -30.26 0.07 25.05
C GLU A 217 -30.52 0.35 23.57
N MET A 218 -29.87 -0.41 22.70
CA MET A 218 -30.17 -0.41 21.27
C MET A 218 -31.47 -1.20 21.03
N LYS A 219 -32.55 -0.47 20.71
CA LYS A 219 -33.89 -1.03 20.45
C LYS A 219 -33.99 -1.61 19.03
N GLU A 220 -35.03 -2.42 18.81
CA GLU A 220 -35.38 -3.04 17.51
C GLU A 220 -35.90 -2.01 16.51
N GLU A 221 -35.05 -1.09 16.06
CA GLU A 221 -35.31 -0.19 14.94
C GLU A 221 -33.97 0.02 14.22
N ARG A 222 -33.97 0.22 12.90
CA ARG A 222 -32.80 0.16 11.97
C ARG A 222 -31.65 1.15 12.22
N ASP A 223 -31.51 1.66 13.42
CA ASP A 223 -30.54 2.66 13.87
C ASP A 223 -29.23 2.08 14.41
N VAL A 224 -29.02 0.77 14.28
CA VAL A 224 -27.81 0.10 14.75
C VAL A 224 -26.84 -0.17 13.60
N CYS A 225 -25.62 0.30 13.78
CA CYS A 225 -24.49 0.07 12.90
C CYS A 225 -23.62 -1.07 13.46
N LYS A 226 -23.27 -2.03 12.60
CA LYS A 226 -22.31 -3.10 12.93
C LYS A 226 -20.96 -2.84 12.27
N LEU A 227 -19.90 -2.70 13.06
CA LEU A 227 -18.54 -2.57 12.55
C LEU A 227 -18.00 -3.93 12.02
N PRO A 228 -16.93 -3.94 11.19
CA PRO A 228 -16.31 -5.18 10.70
C PRO A 228 -15.80 -6.11 11.81
N CYS A 229 -15.45 -5.56 12.97
CA CYS A 229 -15.11 -6.31 14.19
C CYS A 229 -16.32 -6.82 14.99
N HIS A 230 -17.52 -6.73 14.41
CA HIS A 230 -18.81 -7.21 14.93
C HIS A 230 -19.37 -6.47 16.16
N HIS A 231 -18.73 -5.39 16.62
CA HIS A 231 -19.29 -4.52 17.65
C HIS A 231 -20.43 -3.67 17.09
N LEU A 232 -21.45 -3.44 17.92
CA LEU A 232 -22.69 -2.72 17.58
C LEU A 232 -22.74 -1.37 18.28
N PHE A 233 -23.26 -0.36 17.58
CA PHE A 233 -23.44 1.00 18.09
C PHE A 233 -24.66 1.63 17.44
N HIS A 234 -25.26 2.64 18.07
CA HIS A 234 -26.16 3.53 17.35
C HIS A 234 -25.41 4.25 16.23
N TRP A 235 -26.05 4.43 15.07
CA TRP A 235 -25.52 5.19 13.94
C TRP A 235 -25.12 6.61 14.36
N ILE A 236 -25.99 7.30 15.10
CA ILE A 236 -25.76 8.67 15.59
C ILE A 236 -24.59 8.76 16.58
N CYS A 237 -24.32 7.70 17.34
CA CYS A 237 -23.22 7.66 18.30
C CYS A 237 -21.88 7.35 17.64
N VAL A 238 -21.86 6.40 16.71
CA VAL A 238 -20.60 5.94 16.09
C VAL A 238 -20.11 6.88 14.99
N LEU A 239 -21.00 7.60 14.32
CA LEU A 239 -20.64 8.52 13.24
C LEU A 239 -19.67 9.64 13.67
N PRO A 240 -19.95 10.42 14.72
CA PRO A 240 -19.02 11.45 15.20
C PRO A 240 -17.66 10.86 15.56
N TRP A 241 -17.64 9.65 16.12
CA TRP A 241 -16.42 8.94 16.44
C TRP A 241 -15.64 8.57 15.18
N LEU A 242 -16.28 7.98 14.16
CA LEU A 242 -15.60 7.57 12.92
C LEU A 242 -15.12 8.76 12.09
N LYS A 243 -15.72 9.94 12.26
CA LYS A 243 -15.27 11.21 11.65
C LYS A 243 -13.94 11.71 12.21
N THR A 244 -13.58 11.33 13.44
CA THR A 244 -12.31 11.74 14.06
C THR A 244 -11.33 10.58 14.17
N ARG A 245 -11.82 9.36 14.41
CA ARG A 245 -11.01 8.18 14.73
C ARG A 245 -11.42 6.98 13.90
N ASN A 246 -10.44 6.31 13.31
CA ASN A 246 -10.63 5.07 12.55
C ASN A 246 -10.50 3.80 13.39
N THR A 247 -10.89 3.85 14.67
CA THR A 247 -10.78 2.69 15.56
C THR A 247 -12.11 2.37 16.22
N CYS A 248 -12.41 1.08 16.41
CA CYS A 248 -13.57 0.65 17.18
C CYS A 248 -13.44 1.13 18.65
N PRO A 249 -14.45 1.80 19.22
CA PRO A 249 -14.45 2.18 20.64
C PRO A 249 -14.26 1.01 21.61
N CYS A 250 -14.73 -0.19 21.27
CA CYS A 250 -14.65 -1.37 22.15
C CYS A 250 -13.29 -2.07 22.09
N CYS A 251 -12.85 -2.45 20.89
CA CYS A 251 -11.70 -3.35 20.72
C CYS A 251 -10.52 -2.71 19.99
N ARG A 252 -10.61 -1.41 19.65
CA ARG A 252 -9.59 -0.66 18.89
C ARG A 252 -9.25 -1.25 17.52
N PHE A 253 -10.10 -2.13 16.98
CA PHE A 253 -9.98 -2.59 15.60
C PHE A 253 -9.92 -1.40 14.65
N GLN A 254 -8.90 -1.35 13.81
CA GLN A 254 -8.61 -0.21 12.96
C GLN A 254 -9.27 -0.35 11.58
N LEU A 255 -10.15 0.59 11.25
CA LEU A 255 -10.82 0.70 9.96
C LEU A 255 -9.94 1.43 8.92
N PRO A 256 -10.15 1.18 7.62
CA PRO A 256 -9.41 1.88 6.56
C PRO A 256 -9.65 3.40 6.60
N SER A 257 -8.64 4.17 6.20
CA SER A 257 -8.66 5.64 6.15
C SER A 257 -8.36 6.17 4.75
N ASP A 258 -8.82 7.39 4.45
CA ASP A 258 -8.45 8.12 3.24
C ASP A 258 -7.03 8.74 3.34
N ASP A 259 -6.44 8.78 4.54
CA ASP A 259 -5.04 9.18 4.72
C ASP A 259 -4.08 8.10 4.22
N VAL A 260 -3.35 8.41 3.15
CA VAL A 260 -2.47 7.47 2.45
C VAL A 260 -1.40 6.89 3.37
N PHE A 261 -0.78 7.71 4.23
CA PHE A 261 0.32 7.26 5.08
C PHE A 261 -0.18 6.41 6.25
N ALA A 262 -1.33 6.76 6.83
CA ALA A 262 -1.98 5.97 7.86
C ALA A 262 -2.43 4.61 7.32
N GLU A 263 -2.95 4.59 6.10
CA GLU A 263 -3.37 3.34 5.46
C GLU A 263 -2.19 2.43 5.13
N ILE A 264 -1.06 2.98 4.65
CA ILE A 264 0.19 2.21 4.48
C ILE A 264 0.63 1.58 5.80
N ARG A 265 0.58 2.33 6.91
CA ARG A 265 0.92 1.80 8.25
C ARG A 265 -0.02 0.67 8.65
N ARG A 266 -1.34 0.85 8.48
CA ARG A 266 -2.36 -0.15 8.81
C ARG A 266 -2.16 -1.45 8.01
N LEU A 267 -1.99 -1.36 6.70
CA LEU A 267 -1.75 -2.52 5.84
C LEU A 267 -0.43 -3.22 6.18
N TRP A 268 0.61 -2.45 6.51
CA TRP A 268 1.88 -3.02 6.93
C TRP A 268 1.75 -3.82 8.23
N GLU A 269 1.02 -3.30 9.22
CA GLU A 269 0.75 -4.01 10.47
C GLU A 269 -0.01 -5.32 10.25
N ILE A 270 -0.94 -5.35 9.27
CA ILE A 270 -1.65 -6.57 8.88
C ILE A 270 -0.66 -7.62 8.34
N VAL A 271 0.24 -7.23 7.43
CA VAL A 271 1.26 -8.14 6.88
C VAL A 271 2.17 -8.69 7.99
N VAL A 272 2.58 -7.85 8.94
CA VAL A 272 3.39 -8.28 10.09
C VAL A 272 2.63 -9.27 10.96
N LYS A 273 1.37 -8.97 11.31
CA LYS A 273 0.53 -9.88 12.12
C LYS A 273 0.36 -11.24 11.44
N THR A 274 0.10 -11.28 10.13
CA THR A 274 0.01 -12.55 9.39
C THR A 274 1.33 -13.32 9.40
N SER A 275 2.47 -12.62 9.29
CA SER A 275 3.79 -13.25 9.38
C SER A 275 4.08 -13.86 10.75
N ASP A 276 3.59 -13.23 11.82
CA ASP A 276 3.78 -13.74 13.18
C ASP A 276 2.85 -14.92 13.48
N SER A 277 1.61 -14.89 12.99
CA SER A 277 0.71 -16.05 13.06
C SER A 277 1.26 -17.27 12.30
N ALA A 278 1.96 -17.07 11.19
CA ALA A 278 2.63 -18.13 10.44
C ALA A 278 3.65 -18.91 11.28
N LYS A 279 4.39 -18.22 12.15
CA LYS A 279 5.42 -18.82 13.01
C LYS A 279 4.84 -19.76 14.06
N PHE A 280 3.60 -19.53 14.50
CA PHE A 280 2.94 -20.40 15.47
C PHE A 280 2.42 -21.70 14.84
N VAL A 281 2.12 -21.71 13.54
CA VAL A 281 1.69 -22.93 12.83
C VAL A 281 2.88 -23.83 12.47
N GLY A 282 4.10 -23.27 12.34
CA GLY A 282 5.33 -24.01 12.06
C GLY A 282 6.05 -24.60 13.28
N VAL A 283 5.40 -24.67 14.46
CA VAL A 283 5.95 -25.26 15.71
C VAL A 283 5.12 -26.47 16.18
N VAL A 284 4.27 -27.03 15.32
CA VAL A 284 3.57 -28.31 15.59
C VAL A 284 4.05 -29.38 14.63
#